data_AF-A0A0N4XP86-F1
#
_entry.id   AF-A0A0N4XP86-F1
#
_cell.length_a   1.000
_cell.length_b   1.000
_cell.length_c   1.000
_cell.angle_alpha   90.00
_cell.angle_beta   90.00
_cell.angle_gamma   90.00
#
_symmetry.space_group_name_H-M   'P 1'
#
loop_
_entity.id
_entity.type
_entity.pdbx_description
1 polymer ?
#
loop_
_entity_poly.entity_id
_entity_poly.type
_entity_poly.pdbx_seq_one_letter_code
_entity_poly.pdbx_strand_id
1 'polypeptide(L)'
;MAHHRVFSQTKQQCRAFVAGAHDIDLADLKKHVQYYGGFHGSHRLIKWLWEIVEKDFTADERRLFLKFVTSCSRPPLLGFSYLEPPFSIRCVEVSDDQDQGDTLGSVVRGFLALKKSQSSSRLPTASTCFNLLKLPNYNKKSVLLAKLRYAIHSETGFELS
;
A
#
# COMPACT_ATOMS: atom_id res chain seq x y z
N MET A 1 -17.60 31.73 13.20
CA MET A 1 -18.01 30.67 14.18
C MET A 1 -18.88 29.69 13.40
N ALA A 2 -18.60 28.42 13.17
CA ALA A 2 -17.71 27.49 13.85
C ALA A 2 -16.98 26.63 12.81
N HIS A 3 -15.65 26.74 12.84
CA HIS A 3 -14.69 25.96 12.07
C HIS A 3 -14.37 24.67 12.86
N HIS A 4 -15.39 23.85 13.13
CA HIS A 4 -15.25 22.68 14.01
C HIS A 4 -16.12 21.50 13.59
N ARG A 5 -15.89 20.97 12.40
CA ARG A 5 -16.24 19.57 12.09
C ARG A 5 -15.14 18.84 11.33
N VAL A 6 -13.92 19.34 11.46
CA VAL A 6 -12.67 18.59 11.27
C VAL A 6 -12.42 17.86 12.61
N PHE A 7 -11.95 16.61 12.59
CA PHE A 7 -11.61 15.79 13.78
C PHE A 7 -12.73 15.06 14.55
N SER A 8 -13.65 14.37 13.85
CA SER A 8 -14.47 13.31 14.47
C SER A 8 -14.44 11.97 13.73
N GLN A 9 -13.28 11.61 13.17
CA GLN A 9 -12.92 10.20 12.93
C GLN A 9 -11.79 9.82 13.88
N THR A 10 -12.07 9.99 15.17
CA THR A 10 -11.39 9.28 16.24
C THR A 10 -11.42 7.79 15.94
N LYS A 11 -10.24 7.16 15.91
CA LYS A 11 -9.94 5.75 16.21
C LYS A 11 -11.13 4.91 16.73
N GLN A 12 -12.08 4.55 15.89
CA GLN A 12 -13.25 3.75 16.30
C GLN A 12 -13.42 2.55 15.37
N GLN A 13 -12.36 1.75 15.23
CA GLN A 13 -12.49 0.36 14.76
C GLN A 13 -11.54 -0.57 15.54
N CYS A 14 -11.43 -0.34 16.85
CA CYS A 14 -10.80 -1.28 17.77
C CYS A 14 -11.85 -1.75 18.79
N ARG A 15 -12.87 -2.51 18.38
CA ARG A 15 -13.79 -3.16 19.34
C ARG A 15 -13.88 -4.67 19.25
N ALA A 16 -13.03 -5.28 18.44
CA ALA A 16 -13.08 -6.70 18.22
C ALA A 16 -11.74 -7.12 17.61
N PHE A 17 -10.80 -7.56 18.45
CA PHE A 17 -9.50 -8.06 18.01
C PHE A 17 -9.10 -9.31 18.81
N VAL A 18 -8.95 -10.48 18.18
CA VAL A 18 -8.45 -11.68 18.90
C VAL A 18 -6.97 -11.45 19.18
N ALA A 19 -6.58 -11.56 20.45
CA ALA A 19 -5.21 -11.90 20.83
C ALA A 19 -5.05 -13.42 20.64
N GLY A 20 -4.80 -13.87 19.41
CA GLY A 20 -4.72 -15.30 19.08
C GLY A 20 -3.74 -15.54 17.95
N ALA A 21 -2.90 -16.57 18.10
CA ALA A 21 -1.75 -16.91 17.28
C ALA A 21 -2.06 -17.40 15.83
N HIS A 22 -3.15 -16.93 15.22
CA HIS A 22 -3.54 -17.31 13.88
C HIS A 22 -2.95 -16.32 12.85
N ASP A 23 -2.38 -16.85 11.77
CA ASP A 23 -1.91 -16.07 10.62
C ASP A 23 -3.09 -15.32 9.95
N ILE A 24 -2.79 -14.31 9.13
CA ILE A 24 -3.82 -13.52 8.44
C ILE A 24 -4.52 -14.38 7.37
N ASP A 25 -5.85 -14.40 7.38
CA ASP A 25 -6.64 -15.04 6.32
C ASP A 25 -6.60 -14.20 5.03
N LEU A 26 -5.58 -14.46 4.22
CA LEU A 26 -5.38 -13.80 2.93
C LEU A 26 -6.48 -14.13 1.91
N ALA A 27 -7.11 -15.31 2.05
CA ALA A 27 -8.19 -15.71 1.15
C ALA A 27 -9.44 -14.86 1.40
N ASP A 28 -9.78 -14.63 2.67
CA ASP A 28 -10.87 -13.75 3.06
C ASP A 28 -10.60 -12.28 2.69
N LEU A 29 -9.37 -11.79 2.90
CA LEU A 29 -8.97 -10.44 2.49
C LEU A 29 -9.10 -10.25 0.98
N LYS A 30 -8.62 -11.22 0.20
CA LYS A 30 -8.66 -11.19 -1.27
C LYS A 30 -10.08 -11.30 -1.83
N LYS A 31 -11.01 -11.95 -1.11
CA LYS A 31 -12.42 -12.05 -1.51
C LYS A 31 -13.14 -10.71 -1.39
N HIS A 32 -12.77 -9.89 -0.42
CA HIS A 32 -13.46 -8.62 -0.11
C HIS A 32 -12.73 -7.38 -0.63
N VAL A 33 -11.63 -7.54 -1.35
CA VAL A 33 -10.86 -6.42 -1.89
C VAL A 33 -11.58 -5.73 -3.05
N GLN A 34 -11.56 -4.40 -3.03
CA GLN A 34 -12.06 -3.56 -4.13
C GLN A 34 -10.91 -3.03 -4.96
N TYR A 35 -11.10 -2.95 -6.29
CA TYR A 35 -10.05 -2.49 -7.21
C TYR A 35 -10.46 -1.19 -7.90
N TYR A 36 -9.50 -0.26 -8.04
CA TYR A 36 -9.67 1.05 -8.67
C TYR A 36 -8.52 1.41 -9.60
N GLY A 37 -8.73 2.41 -10.46
CA GLY A 37 -7.68 2.92 -11.37
C GLY A 37 -7.30 1.93 -12.49
N GLY A 38 -8.24 1.13 -12.97
CA GLY A 38 -7.99 0.14 -14.03
C GLY A 38 -7.39 -1.19 -13.54
N PHE A 39 -7.14 -1.35 -12.23
CA PHE A 39 -6.87 -2.67 -11.68
C PHE A 39 -8.14 -3.51 -11.54
N HIS A 40 -7.95 -4.83 -11.62
CA HIS A 40 -8.97 -5.84 -11.43
C HIS A 40 -8.28 -7.16 -11.02
N GLY A 41 -9.04 -8.15 -10.55
CA GLY A 41 -8.49 -9.39 -9.98
C GLY A 41 -7.62 -10.23 -10.93
N SER A 42 -7.80 -10.10 -12.25
CA SER A 42 -6.97 -10.79 -13.25
C SER A 42 -5.76 -9.98 -13.74
N HIS A 43 -5.60 -8.73 -13.29
CA HIS A 43 -4.48 -7.88 -13.67
C HIS A 43 -3.14 -8.48 -13.20
N ARG A 44 -2.11 -8.44 -14.07
CA ARG A 44 -0.81 -9.08 -13.81
C ARG A 44 -0.18 -8.64 -12.50
N LEU A 45 -0.20 -7.33 -12.21
CA LEU A 45 0.38 -6.78 -10.99
C LEU A 45 -0.37 -7.26 -9.74
N ILE A 46 -1.69 -7.43 -9.83
CA ILE A 46 -2.52 -7.91 -8.72
C ILE A 46 -2.25 -9.39 -8.46
N LYS A 47 -2.10 -10.20 -9.51
CA LYS A 47 -1.66 -11.59 -9.36
C LYS A 47 -0.29 -11.68 -8.67
N TRP A 48 0.67 -10.87 -9.10
CA TRP A 48 2.00 -10.81 -8.47
C TRP A 48 1.94 -10.36 -7.01
N LEU A 49 1.13 -9.35 -6.68
CA LEU A 49 0.95 -8.89 -5.31
C LEU A 49 0.51 -10.03 -4.41
N TRP A 50 -0.57 -10.74 -4.76
CA TRP A 50 -1.09 -11.83 -3.94
C TRP A 50 -0.11 -12.99 -3.86
N GLU A 51 0.57 -13.33 -4.97
CA GLU A 51 1.59 -14.37 -4.97
C GLU A 51 2.77 -14.03 -4.05
N ILE A 52 3.20 -12.76 -4.02
CA ILE A 52 4.24 -12.27 -3.11
C ILE A 52 3.80 -12.39 -1.66
N VAL A 53 2.61 -11.92 -1.33
CA VAL A 53 2.11 -11.95 0.06
C VAL A 53 1.89 -13.39 0.54
N GLU A 54 1.48 -14.30 -0.35
CA GLU A 54 1.21 -15.70 -0.02
C GLU A 54 2.46 -16.60 0.00
N LYS A 55 3.44 -16.37 -0.88
CA LYS A 55 4.61 -17.27 -1.02
C LYS A 55 5.92 -16.65 -0.56
N ASP A 56 6.11 -15.35 -0.76
CA ASP A 56 7.39 -14.67 -0.53
C ASP A 56 7.45 -13.97 0.84
N PHE A 57 6.30 -13.68 1.47
CA PHE A 57 6.21 -13.05 2.80
C PHE A 57 6.08 -14.06 3.94
N THR A 58 6.85 -13.82 4.99
CA THR A 58 6.71 -14.51 6.28
C THR A 58 5.43 -14.07 7.02
N ALA A 59 5.03 -14.82 8.06
CA ALA A 59 3.85 -14.47 8.87
C ALA A 59 3.98 -13.05 9.48
N ASP A 60 5.18 -12.65 9.91
CA ASP A 60 5.42 -11.31 10.43
C ASP A 60 5.32 -10.25 9.34
N GLU A 61 5.86 -10.51 8.14
CA GLU A 61 5.70 -9.60 7.00
C GLU A 61 4.26 -9.44 6.55
N ARG A 62 3.43 -10.50 6.65
CA ARG A 62 1.98 -10.39 6.40
C ARG A 62 1.32 -9.48 7.43
N ARG A 63 1.70 -9.56 8.70
CA ARG A 63 1.22 -8.66 9.77
C ARG A 63 1.66 -7.22 9.53
N LEU A 64 2.90 -7.02 9.10
CA LEU A 64 3.42 -5.71 8.70
C LEU A 64 2.66 -5.16 7.50
N PHE A 65 2.37 -5.99 6.50
CA PHE A 65 1.55 -5.61 5.34
C PHE A 65 0.15 -5.18 5.76
N LEU A 66 -0.51 -5.94 6.64
CA LEU A 66 -1.83 -5.57 7.14
C LEU A 66 -1.78 -4.26 7.95
N LYS A 67 -0.76 -4.07 8.78
CA LYS A 67 -0.51 -2.81 9.51
C LYS A 67 -0.31 -1.64 8.54
N PHE A 68 0.47 -1.85 7.48
CA PHE A 68 0.75 -0.86 6.44
C PHE A 68 -0.56 -0.39 5.79
N VAL A 69 -1.46 -1.30 5.43
CA VAL A 69 -2.69 -0.93 4.72
C VAL A 69 -3.85 -0.48 5.62
N THR A 70 -3.96 -0.99 6.84
CA THR A 70 -5.13 -0.75 7.72
C THR A 70 -4.81 0.00 9.01
N SER A 71 -3.53 0.28 9.29
CA SER A 71 -3.03 0.72 10.61
C SER A 71 -3.29 -0.27 11.76
N CYS A 72 -3.95 -1.40 11.49
CA CYS A 72 -4.18 -2.47 12.45
C CYS A 72 -3.22 -3.63 12.14
N SER A 73 -2.42 -4.04 13.11
CA SER A 73 -1.46 -5.15 12.95
C SER A 73 -2.10 -6.54 12.97
N ARG A 74 -3.42 -6.59 12.83
CA ARG A 74 -4.26 -7.61 13.44
C ARG A 74 -5.49 -7.73 12.48
N PRO A 75 -6.08 -8.92 12.21
CA PRO A 75 -7.32 -9.11 11.41
C PRO A 75 -8.68 -8.98 12.19
N PRO A 76 -9.74 -8.35 11.62
CA PRO A 76 -11.03 -8.17 12.31
C PRO A 76 -11.70 -9.48 12.77
N LEU A 77 -12.36 -9.51 13.94
CA LEU A 77 -12.99 -10.74 14.47
C LEU A 77 -14.01 -11.39 13.54
N LEU A 78 -14.78 -10.56 12.83
CA LEU A 78 -15.90 -11.01 11.99
C LEU A 78 -15.48 -11.23 10.52
N GLY A 79 -14.18 -11.16 10.23
CA GLY A 79 -13.64 -11.21 8.87
C GLY A 79 -13.50 -9.84 8.22
N PHE A 80 -12.82 -9.80 7.07
CA PHE A 80 -12.50 -8.57 6.34
C PHE A 80 -13.70 -7.94 5.64
N SER A 81 -14.85 -8.63 5.59
CA SER A 81 -16.13 -8.11 5.09
C SER A 81 -16.68 -6.93 5.91
N TYR A 82 -16.24 -6.78 7.16
CA TYR A 82 -16.68 -5.72 8.07
C TYR A 82 -15.69 -4.54 8.15
N LEU A 83 -14.64 -4.52 7.32
CA LEU A 83 -13.79 -3.34 7.19
C LEU A 83 -14.63 -2.20 6.61
N GLU A 84 -14.78 -1.12 7.37
CA GLU A 84 -15.45 0.09 6.91
C GLU A 84 -14.44 1.25 6.94
N PRO A 85 -13.96 1.73 5.78
CA PRO A 85 -14.26 1.27 4.41
C PRO A 85 -13.56 -0.06 4.04
N PRO A 86 -14.02 -0.77 3.00
CA PRO A 86 -13.44 -2.05 2.59
C PRO A 86 -12.00 -1.88 2.10
N PHE A 87 -11.18 -2.94 2.28
CA PHE A 87 -9.83 -2.95 1.77
C PHE A 87 -9.83 -2.74 0.24
N SER A 88 -9.04 -1.77 -0.20
CA SER A 88 -9.07 -1.28 -1.57
C SER A 88 -7.67 -1.20 -2.16
N ILE A 89 -7.51 -1.54 -3.44
CA ILE A 89 -6.26 -1.40 -4.17
C ILE A 89 -6.48 -0.50 -5.38
N ARG A 90 -5.71 0.59 -5.47
CA ARG A 90 -5.79 1.55 -6.58
C ARG A 90 -4.48 1.60 -7.35
N CYS A 91 -4.56 1.51 -8.68
CA CYS A 91 -3.45 1.88 -9.54
C CYS A 91 -3.23 3.39 -9.46
N VAL A 92 -1.98 3.79 -9.27
CA VAL A 92 -1.56 5.19 -9.40
C VAL A 92 -0.74 5.29 -10.67
N GLU A 93 -1.26 6.06 -11.63
CA GLU A 93 -0.51 6.43 -12.81
C GLU A 93 0.67 7.30 -12.37
N VAL A 94 1.85 6.91 -12.86
CA VAL A 94 3.05 7.73 -12.73
C VAL A 94 3.04 8.59 -13.98
N SER A 95 2.43 9.76 -13.91
CA SER A 95 2.75 10.83 -14.85
C SER A 95 4.21 11.21 -14.57
N ASP A 96 5.05 11.16 -15.61
CA ASP A 96 6.45 11.58 -15.56
C ASP A 96 6.59 13.10 -15.30
N ASP A 97 5.48 13.82 -15.19
CA ASP A 97 5.43 15.27 -15.07
C ASP A 97 5.42 15.73 -13.61
N GLN A 98 6.60 15.77 -12.98
CA GLN A 98 6.95 16.82 -12.01
C GLN A 98 8.45 17.16 -12.13
N ASP A 99 8.83 17.78 -13.24
CA ASP A 99 9.99 18.67 -13.32
C ASP A 99 9.51 20.04 -13.82
N GLN A 100 8.82 20.80 -12.97
CA GLN A 100 8.58 22.21 -13.21
C GLN A 100 9.16 23.03 -12.04
N GLY A 101 10.33 23.64 -12.26
CA GLY A 101 10.83 24.74 -11.44
C GLY A 101 12.33 24.73 -11.08
N ASP A 102 13.15 25.27 -11.99
CA ASP A 102 14.19 26.27 -11.71
C ASP A 102 15.43 25.95 -10.86
N THR A 103 16.08 24.81 -11.06
CA THR A 103 17.48 24.68 -10.65
C THR A 103 18.40 24.50 -11.85
N LEU A 104 19.53 25.23 -11.85
CA LEU A 104 20.68 25.07 -12.74
C LEU A 104 21.15 23.60 -12.90
N GLY A 105 20.74 22.70 -12.01
CA GLY A 105 20.93 21.25 -12.15
C GLY A 105 20.16 20.60 -13.32
N SER A 106 19.07 21.20 -13.81
CA SER A 106 18.24 20.63 -14.89
C SER A 106 18.96 20.58 -16.25
N VAL A 107 19.81 21.56 -16.56
CA VAL A 107 20.57 21.53 -17.82
C VAL A 107 21.67 20.46 -17.83
N VAL A 108 22.29 20.19 -16.68
CA VAL A 108 23.30 19.12 -16.56
C VAL A 108 22.65 17.73 -16.63
N ARG A 109 21.47 17.56 -16.02
CA ARG A 109 20.73 16.30 -16.07
C ARG A 109 20.10 16.04 -17.45
N GLY A 110 19.64 17.08 -18.15
CA GLY A 110 19.06 16.97 -19.50
C GLY A 110 20.02 16.34 -20.52
N PHE A 111 21.32 16.68 -20.44
CA PHE A 111 22.34 16.10 -21.33
C PHE A 111 22.74 14.65 -20.98
N LEU A 112 22.42 14.16 -19.77
CA LEU A 112 22.73 12.79 -19.30
C LEU A 112 21.51 11.86 -19.24
N ALA A 113 20.30 12.36 -19.50
CA ALA A 113 19.03 11.64 -19.30
C ALA A 113 18.52 10.86 -20.53
N LEU A 114 19.26 10.83 -21.65
CA LEU A 114 18.85 10.15 -22.89
C LEU A 114 18.77 8.61 -22.79
N LYS A 115 19.10 8.02 -21.64
CA LYS A 115 19.06 6.56 -21.49
C LYS A 115 18.74 6.09 -20.07
N LYS A 116 17.53 6.39 -19.58
CA LYS A 116 16.98 5.66 -18.44
C LYS A 116 15.48 5.43 -18.61
N SER A 117 15.13 4.25 -19.14
CA SER A 117 13.79 3.68 -19.01
C SER A 117 13.51 3.48 -17.52
N GLN A 118 12.88 4.47 -16.87
CA GLN A 118 12.61 4.44 -15.45
C GLN A 118 11.40 3.54 -15.19
N SER A 119 11.67 2.29 -14.81
CA SER A 119 10.67 1.45 -14.15
C SER A 119 10.22 2.14 -12.86
N SER A 120 9.08 2.85 -12.92
CA SER A 120 8.32 3.47 -11.82
C SER A 120 9.09 3.57 -10.48
N SER A 121 9.91 4.61 -10.30
CA SER A 121 10.77 4.82 -9.12
C SER A 121 9.99 4.98 -7.80
N ARG A 122 8.71 5.34 -7.87
CA ARG A 122 7.82 5.52 -6.71
C ARG A 122 7.61 4.23 -5.91
N LEU A 123 7.51 4.37 -4.59
CA LEU A 123 7.17 3.30 -3.64
C LEU A 123 5.64 3.11 -3.58
N PRO A 124 5.16 1.93 -3.18
CA PRO A 124 3.76 1.79 -2.83
C PRO A 124 3.46 2.64 -1.59
N THR A 125 2.23 3.16 -1.52
CA THR A 125 1.78 3.97 -0.38
C THR A 125 0.44 3.45 0.11
N ALA A 126 0.15 3.64 1.38
CA ALA A 126 -1.14 3.32 1.95
C ALA A 126 -1.87 4.59 2.39
N SER A 127 -3.19 4.52 2.46
CA SER A 127 -4.03 5.50 3.13
C SER A 127 -4.89 4.73 4.11
N THR A 128 -4.37 4.61 5.32
CA THR A 128 -4.93 3.75 6.38
C THR A 128 -6.35 4.15 6.78
N CYS A 129 -6.66 5.46 6.78
CA CYS A 129 -8.02 5.96 7.02
C CYS A 129 -9.07 5.40 6.03
N PHE A 130 -8.62 4.91 4.87
CA PHE A 130 -9.47 4.38 3.81
C PHE A 130 -9.17 2.92 3.47
N ASN A 131 -8.38 2.21 4.28
CA ASN A 131 -7.91 0.85 3.99
C ASN A 131 -7.41 0.70 2.54
N LEU A 132 -6.72 1.72 2.03
CA LEU A 132 -6.40 1.86 0.61
C LEU A 132 -4.91 1.67 0.34
N LEU A 133 -4.57 0.66 -0.44
CA LEU A 133 -3.24 0.45 -0.99
C LEU A 133 -3.13 1.09 -2.38
N LYS A 134 -2.19 2.02 -2.53
CA LYS A 134 -1.88 2.69 -3.80
C LYS A 134 -0.60 2.09 -4.38
N LEU A 135 -0.72 1.48 -5.56
CA LEU A 135 0.40 0.83 -6.23
C LEU A 135 0.71 1.51 -7.57
N PRO A 136 1.97 1.93 -7.79
CA PRO A 136 2.46 2.22 -9.13
C PRO A 136 2.39 0.98 -10.02
N ASN A 137 2.24 1.18 -11.34
CA ASN A 137 2.24 0.09 -12.30
C ASN A 137 3.67 -0.44 -12.53
N TYR A 138 4.11 -1.38 -11.70
CA TYR A 138 5.41 -2.05 -11.83
C TYR A 138 5.42 -3.05 -13.01
N ASN A 139 6.50 -3.02 -13.78
CA ASN A 139 6.69 -3.89 -14.94
C ASN A 139 7.32 -5.26 -14.62
N LYS A 140 7.84 -5.45 -13.40
CA LYS A 140 8.52 -6.67 -12.95
C LYS A 140 8.08 -7.09 -11.55
N LYS A 141 7.85 -8.40 -11.34
CA LYS A 141 7.51 -8.98 -10.02
C LYS A 141 8.57 -8.67 -8.96
N SER A 142 9.85 -8.79 -9.30
CA SER A 142 10.96 -8.52 -8.37
C SER A 142 10.99 -7.08 -7.87
N VAL A 143 10.62 -6.11 -8.72
CA VAL A 143 10.54 -4.70 -8.34
C VAL A 143 9.39 -4.47 -7.37
N LEU A 144 8.21 -5.06 -7.62
CA LEU A 144 7.08 -5.01 -6.70
C LEU A 144 7.45 -5.61 -5.34
N LEU A 145 8.07 -6.80 -5.33
CA LEU A 145 8.52 -7.47 -4.10
C LEU A 145 9.47 -6.58 -3.29
N ALA A 146 10.54 -6.10 -3.92
CA ALA A 146 11.57 -5.30 -3.25
C ALA A 146 10.97 -4.02 -2.65
N LYS A 147 10.11 -3.31 -3.40
CA LYS A 147 9.51 -2.06 -2.96
C LYS A 147 8.42 -2.25 -1.92
N LEU A 148 7.61 -3.30 -2.04
CA LEU A 148 6.59 -3.61 -1.05
C LEU A 148 7.23 -4.00 0.28
N ARG A 149 8.24 -4.87 0.25
CA ARG A 149 9.02 -5.24 1.44
C ARG A 149 9.68 -4.02 2.07
N TYR A 150 10.28 -3.12 1.28
CA TYR A 150 10.83 -1.87 1.80
C TYR A 150 9.75 -1.02 2.50
N ALA A 151 8.60 -0.82 1.84
CA ALA A 151 7.53 0.04 2.35
C ALA A 151 6.98 -0.44 3.70
N ILE A 152 6.63 -1.73 3.82
CA ILE A 152 6.05 -2.29 5.05
C ILE A 152 7.01 -2.24 6.24
N HIS A 153 8.32 -2.34 6.01
CA HIS A 153 9.34 -2.24 7.07
C HIS A 153 9.64 -0.78 7.43
N SER A 154 9.64 0.11 6.42
CA SER A 154 9.93 1.54 6.63
C SER A 154 8.86 2.25 7.47
N GLU A 155 7.59 1.86 7.33
CA GLU A 155 6.49 2.47 8.10
C GLU A 155 6.46 2.00 9.57
N THR A 156 7.14 0.90 9.89
CA THR A 156 7.25 0.42 11.28
C THR A 156 8.33 1.07 12.12
N GLY A 157 9.07 2.04 11.57
CA GLY A 157 10.20 2.72 12.22
C GLY A 157 9.88 3.87 13.19
N PHE A 158 8.62 4.10 13.60
CA PHE A 158 8.24 5.21 14.49
C PHE A 158 8.02 4.84 15.97
N GLU A 159 8.34 3.61 16.40
CA GLU A 159 8.27 3.19 17.82
C GLU A 159 9.65 2.88 18.44
N LEU A 160 10.65 3.69 18.16
CA LEU A 160 11.91 3.68 18.92
C LEU A 160 12.38 5.12 19.17
N SER A 161 11.79 5.77 20.18
CA SER A 161 12.39 6.86 20.96
C SER A 161 11.68 6.96 22.30
#